data_AF-A0A7Y4ZLB5-F1
#
_entry.id   AF-A0A7Y4ZLB5-F1
#
_cell.length_a   1.000
_cell.length_b   1.000
_cell.length_c   1.000
_cell.angle_alpha   90.00
_cell.angle_beta   90.00
_cell.angle_gamma   90.00
#
_symmetry.space_group_name_H-M   'P 1'
#
loop_
_entity.id
_entity.type
_entity.pdbx_description
1 polymer ?
#
loop_
_entity_poly.entity_id
_entity_poly.type
_entity_poly.pdbx_seq_one_letter_code
_entity_poly.pdbx_strand_id
1 'polypeptide(L)'
;MKRISASHLPLLLPVLLPVAMLASPLAACGGAIAPGSSSGADAGLVDATLTDQSVKPPVRPDATPPEGDAGGPTPFDGGPEQPLSVVDLGTVMPGTPVTFEIPAGTLGFHITAESKSGDEALSVKDVRAPSGELVHRDATPFKGVHATSETFFGFFAAAQVPQSNHPDAMPTVTPGTWTVVFGGSQPVHGLVQIQSTPDGAFHGGNLDLHVYIPRGMVIGPSAQTIAAGGAWSNSEMRGRIEAFFSATEDLYGLHNGTVQFHDIPAKYTEVSDAELADVFKESKVAGPGQALHVFFGNAAPDSEWWGIASGIPGAANAPGSDEAGIAIAMIEEADAEMEGFVLAHEAGHYFGLNHTTEFSGGLRDPLEDTPQCDGINPNDPRTLENCPDFANIMFPAGAVTPPVLVSPMQQRVMAGSPIYKAFTTGPVFSPKAMWRPKAGSLDYGRLFGHAGVKPTPTEQLVLLASCRHPSHPKPVLRAQDRAELVRLSRAPGASRRIRTIAARLAASP
;
A
#
# COMPACT_ATOMS: atom_id res chain seq x y z
N MET A 1 0.66 69.64 -46.99
CA MET A 1 -0.51 69.09 -47.73
C MET A 1 -0.66 67.61 -47.38
N LYS A 2 -1.89 67.17 -46.98
CA LYS A 2 -2.47 65.79 -46.95
C LYS A 2 -1.67 64.65 -46.28
N ARG A 3 -2.04 64.08 -45.11
CA ARG A 3 -3.14 63.13 -44.69
C ARG A 3 -2.83 61.62 -44.85
N ILE A 4 -2.95 60.87 -43.71
CA ILE A 4 -3.37 59.44 -43.49
C ILE A 4 -2.30 58.36 -43.82
N SER A 5 -2.05 57.19 -43.17
CA SER A 5 -2.70 56.26 -42.20
C SER A 5 -1.59 55.42 -41.50
N ALA A 6 -1.63 55.10 -40.20
CA ALA A 6 -2.17 53.89 -39.54
C ALA A 6 -1.31 52.59 -39.58
N SER A 7 -0.94 52.16 -38.36
CA SER A 7 -0.78 50.79 -37.81
C SER A 7 0.12 49.75 -38.49
N HIS A 8 1.01 49.11 -37.71
CA HIS A 8 1.01 47.68 -37.33
C HIS A 8 2.27 47.36 -36.49
N LEU A 9 2.07 46.92 -35.25
CA LEU A 9 3.07 46.38 -34.32
C LEU A 9 2.78 44.87 -34.19
N PRO A 10 3.76 43.95 -34.31
CA PRO A 10 3.47 42.53 -34.15
C PRO A 10 3.44 42.14 -32.66
N LEU A 11 2.35 41.46 -32.30
CA LEU A 11 2.15 40.71 -31.06
C LEU A 11 3.15 39.53 -30.99
N LEU A 12 3.91 39.42 -29.90
CA LEU A 12 4.66 38.22 -29.54
C LEU A 12 3.74 37.30 -28.73
N LEU A 13 3.36 36.16 -29.30
CA LEU A 13 2.76 35.03 -28.58
C LEU A 13 3.85 34.28 -27.79
N PRO A 14 3.60 33.83 -26.55
CA PRO A 14 4.44 32.82 -25.93
C PRO A 14 4.12 31.44 -26.51
N VAL A 15 5.17 30.75 -26.95
CA VAL A 15 5.12 29.33 -27.33
C VAL A 15 5.01 28.52 -26.04
N LEU A 16 3.81 27.99 -25.76
CA LEU A 16 3.61 26.93 -24.77
C LEU A 16 4.18 25.63 -25.37
N LEU A 17 5.26 25.12 -24.78
CA LEU A 17 5.69 23.74 -25.02
C LEU A 17 4.72 22.79 -24.30
N PRO A 18 4.37 21.64 -24.90
CA PRO A 18 3.67 20.59 -24.18
C PRO A 18 4.63 19.99 -23.14
N VAL A 19 4.24 20.05 -21.88
CA VAL A 19 4.85 19.25 -20.81
C VAL A 19 4.49 17.80 -21.12
N ALA A 20 5.48 16.97 -21.42
CA ALA A 20 5.29 15.53 -21.51
C ALA A 20 4.98 15.02 -20.10
N MET A 21 3.74 14.59 -19.87
CA MET A 21 3.34 13.91 -18.65
C MET A 21 4.04 12.54 -18.61
N LEU A 22 4.83 12.32 -17.56
CA LEU A 22 5.28 11.00 -17.16
C LEU A 22 4.06 10.29 -16.57
N ALA A 23 3.76 9.09 -17.07
CA ALA A 23 2.78 8.23 -16.42
C ALA A 23 3.31 7.89 -15.02
N SER A 24 2.54 8.27 -13.99
CA SER A 24 2.86 7.93 -12.61
C SER A 24 2.74 6.40 -12.45
N PRO A 25 3.80 5.72 -11.98
CA PRO A 25 3.75 4.27 -11.81
C PRO A 25 2.81 3.94 -10.64
N LEU A 26 1.77 3.16 -10.91
CA LEU A 26 1.04 2.44 -9.87
C LEU A 26 2.05 1.56 -9.12
N ALA A 27 2.16 1.76 -7.81
CA ALA A 27 2.98 0.91 -6.94
C ALA A 27 2.22 -0.40 -6.68
N ALA A 28 2.33 -1.30 -7.66
CA ALA A 28 1.80 -2.65 -7.63
C ALA A 28 2.89 -3.61 -7.14
N CYS A 29 2.60 -4.38 -6.08
CA CYS A 29 3.60 -5.24 -5.43
C CYS A 29 3.39 -6.70 -5.85
N GLY A 30 4.48 -7.40 -6.20
CA GLY A 30 4.45 -8.86 -6.44
C GLY A 30 4.41 -9.36 -7.90
N GLY A 31 4.61 -8.51 -8.91
CA GLY A 31 4.58 -8.90 -10.33
C GLY A 31 5.95 -9.12 -11.00
N ALA A 32 6.01 -9.91 -12.07
CA ALA A 32 7.20 -10.12 -12.86
C ALA A 32 7.06 -9.43 -14.22
N ILE A 33 7.79 -8.34 -14.43
CA ILE A 33 7.77 -7.54 -15.66
C ILE A 33 7.82 -8.44 -16.91
N ALA A 34 6.70 -8.54 -17.62
CA ALA A 34 6.65 -9.21 -18.91
C ALA A 34 7.65 -8.51 -19.87
N PRO A 35 8.56 -9.26 -20.53
CA PRO A 35 9.53 -8.66 -21.43
C PRO A 35 8.82 -8.21 -22.72
N GLY A 36 8.46 -6.92 -22.82
CA GLY A 36 7.97 -6.36 -24.08
C GLY A 36 7.19 -5.05 -24.08
N SER A 37 6.73 -4.48 -22.96
CA SER A 37 5.96 -3.23 -22.99
C SER A 37 6.85 -1.99 -22.84
N SER A 38 7.58 -1.64 -23.89
CA SER A 38 8.12 -0.28 -24.06
C SER A 38 6.99 0.68 -24.49
N SER A 39 6.81 1.77 -23.74
CA SER A 39 6.34 3.09 -24.17
C SER A 39 5.22 3.21 -25.21
N GLY A 40 4.11 3.84 -24.83
CA GLY A 40 3.23 4.52 -25.79
C GLY A 40 1.76 4.39 -25.44
N ALA A 41 1.17 5.51 -25.05
CA ALA A 41 -0.26 5.73 -25.17
C ALA A 41 -0.73 5.47 -26.61
N ASP A 42 -1.89 4.85 -26.79
CA ASP A 42 -2.91 5.40 -27.69
C ASP A 42 -4.28 4.75 -27.44
N ALA A 43 -5.25 5.61 -27.15
CA ALA A 43 -6.67 5.31 -27.15
C ALA A 43 -7.19 5.28 -28.60
N GLY A 44 -8.05 4.31 -28.91
CA GLY A 44 -8.75 4.22 -30.19
C GLY A 44 -10.01 3.36 -30.10
N LEU A 45 -11.16 4.02 -29.93
CA LEU A 45 -12.52 3.52 -30.24
C LEU A 45 -12.55 2.89 -31.64
N VAL A 46 -13.32 1.81 -31.90
CA VAL A 46 -14.77 1.80 -32.24
C VAL A 46 -15.35 0.37 -32.33
N ASP A 47 -16.58 0.24 -31.83
CA ASP A 47 -17.75 -0.52 -32.32
C ASP A 47 -17.67 -2.05 -32.57
N ALA A 48 -18.40 -2.81 -31.74
CA ALA A 48 -19.15 -3.99 -32.19
C ALA A 48 -20.36 -4.27 -31.28
N THR A 49 -21.53 -3.93 -31.82
CA THR A 49 -22.89 -4.34 -31.47
C THR A 49 -23.09 -5.61 -30.63
N LEU A 50 -23.82 -5.42 -29.53
CA LEU A 50 -24.55 -6.42 -28.75
C LEU A 50 -25.70 -7.05 -29.55
N THR A 51 -25.86 -8.38 -29.41
CA THR A 51 -27.18 -9.03 -29.38
C THR A 51 -27.27 -9.97 -28.18
N ASP A 52 -28.00 -9.48 -27.16
CA ASP A 52 -28.97 -10.16 -26.29
C ASP A 52 -29.07 -11.70 -26.35
N GLN A 53 -28.97 -12.36 -25.19
CA GLN A 53 -30.10 -13.13 -24.63
C GLN A 53 -30.06 -13.17 -23.09
N SER A 54 -31.07 -12.52 -22.52
CA SER A 54 -31.47 -12.51 -21.12
C SER A 54 -31.73 -13.89 -20.50
N VAL A 55 -31.23 -14.12 -19.29
CA VAL A 55 -31.89 -14.97 -18.28
C VAL A 55 -31.88 -14.23 -16.95
N LYS A 56 -33.08 -13.89 -16.45
CA LYS A 56 -33.30 -13.13 -15.22
C LYS A 56 -33.44 -14.10 -14.03
N PRO A 57 -32.54 -14.09 -13.03
CA PRO A 57 -32.76 -14.82 -11.78
C PRO A 57 -33.77 -14.08 -10.89
N PRO A 58 -34.48 -14.78 -9.99
CA PRO A 58 -35.53 -14.19 -9.18
C PRO A 58 -34.96 -13.18 -8.18
N VAL A 59 -35.54 -11.98 -8.20
CA VAL A 59 -35.32 -10.92 -7.21
C VAL A 59 -35.81 -11.44 -5.85
N ARG A 60 -34.88 -11.60 -4.90
CA ARG A 60 -35.23 -11.69 -3.47
C ARG A 60 -35.42 -10.26 -2.95
N PRO A 61 -36.42 -10.01 -2.08
CA PRO A 61 -36.64 -8.69 -1.50
C PRO A 61 -35.46 -8.29 -0.62
N ASP A 62 -35.11 -7.01 -0.70
CA ASP A 62 -34.11 -6.32 0.13
C ASP A 62 -34.32 -6.65 1.61
N ALA A 63 -33.48 -7.53 2.13
CA ALA A 63 -33.27 -7.66 3.56
C ALA A 63 -32.31 -6.55 3.97
N THR A 64 -32.73 -5.71 4.92
CA THR A 64 -31.84 -4.86 5.70
C THR A 64 -30.65 -5.71 6.16
N PRO A 65 -29.39 -5.28 5.94
CA PRO A 65 -28.23 -6.06 6.36
C PRO A 65 -28.34 -6.33 7.86
N PRO A 66 -28.25 -7.59 8.32
CA PRO A 66 -28.10 -7.83 9.74
C PRO A 66 -26.81 -7.13 10.20
N GLU A 67 -26.88 -6.39 11.31
CA GLU A 67 -25.69 -5.98 12.04
C GLU A 67 -24.81 -7.23 12.23
N GLY A 68 -23.66 -7.24 11.58
CA GLY A 68 -22.76 -8.39 11.54
C GLY A 68 -22.31 -8.79 12.93
N ASP A 69 -22.23 -10.09 13.16
CA ASP A 69 -21.73 -10.70 14.39
C ASP A 69 -20.37 -10.08 14.78
N ALA A 70 -20.35 -9.38 15.92
CA ALA A 70 -19.19 -8.66 16.47
C ALA A 70 -18.12 -9.60 17.04
N GLY A 71 -17.83 -10.69 16.32
CA GLY A 71 -16.93 -11.74 16.76
C GLY A 71 -15.45 -11.36 16.73
N GLY A 72 -15.10 -10.19 16.16
CA GLY A 72 -13.73 -9.70 15.97
C GLY A 72 -12.86 -9.74 17.23
N PRO A 73 -11.53 -9.60 17.08
CA PRO A 73 -10.64 -9.67 18.21
C PRO A 73 -11.00 -8.55 19.19
N THR A 74 -10.97 -8.83 20.49
CA THR A 74 -11.22 -7.80 21.50
C THR A 74 -10.15 -6.71 21.35
N PRO A 75 -10.54 -5.43 21.20
CA PRO A 75 -9.57 -4.35 21.06
C PRO A 75 -8.55 -4.38 22.20
N PHE A 76 -7.29 -4.11 21.87
CA PHE A 76 -6.24 -4.02 22.88
C PHE A 76 -6.48 -2.79 23.77
N ASP A 77 -6.50 -2.99 25.09
CA ASP A 77 -6.60 -1.90 26.06
C ASP A 77 -5.20 -1.35 26.37
N GLY A 78 -4.67 -0.54 25.45
CA GLY A 78 -3.36 0.10 25.55
C GLY A 78 -3.36 1.39 26.36
N GLY A 79 -4.52 1.81 26.89
CA GLY A 79 -4.72 3.06 27.59
C GLY A 79 -5.48 4.11 26.78
N PRO A 80 -5.54 5.37 27.27
CA PRO A 80 -6.35 6.41 26.66
C PRO A 80 -5.84 6.80 25.27
N GLU A 81 -6.75 6.89 24.32
CA GLU A 81 -6.49 7.27 22.93
C GLU A 81 -6.70 8.78 22.73
N GLN A 82 -5.87 9.42 21.88
CA GLN A 82 -6.06 10.81 21.51
C GLN A 82 -7.00 10.89 20.30
N PRO A 83 -8.07 11.70 20.35
CA PRO A 83 -8.85 11.99 19.15
C PRO A 83 -8.02 12.79 18.14
N LEU A 84 -8.20 12.49 16.87
CA LEU A 84 -7.60 13.23 15.77
C LEU A 84 -8.07 14.69 15.75
N SER A 85 -7.13 15.63 15.61
CA SER A 85 -7.46 17.03 15.37
C SER A 85 -7.60 17.28 13.88
N VAL A 86 -8.68 17.95 13.45
CA VAL A 86 -8.96 18.21 12.03
C VAL A 86 -9.02 19.71 11.79
N VAL A 87 -8.27 20.18 10.79
CA VAL A 87 -8.30 21.56 10.29
C VAL A 87 -8.91 21.54 8.89
N ASP A 88 -10.08 22.16 8.76
CA ASP A 88 -10.72 22.37 7.46
C ASP A 88 -10.15 23.62 6.79
N LEU A 89 -9.46 23.45 5.67
CA LEU A 89 -8.87 24.54 4.89
C LEU A 89 -9.89 25.20 3.95
N GLY A 90 -11.09 24.63 3.84
CA GLY A 90 -12.14 25.07 2.95
C GLY A 90 -11.83 24.79 1.48
N THR A 91 -12.56 25.47 0.59
CA THR A 91 -12.31 25.39 -0.85
C THR A 91 -11.18 26.33 -1.23
N VAL A 92 -10.14 25.78 -1.87
CA VAL A 92 -8.91 26.45 -2.23
C VAL A 92 -8.72 26.35 -3.74
N MET A 93 -8.25 27.44 -4.36
CA MET A 93 -7.81 27.41 -5.76
C MET A 93 -6.39 26.85 -5.84
N PRO A 94 -6.10 25.85 -6.70
CA PRO A 94 -4.74 25.38 -6.94
C PRO A 94 -3.74 26.52 -7.18
N GLY A 95 -2.52 26.36 -6.67
CA GLY A 95 -1.48 27.38 -6.69
C GLY A 95 -1.61 28.46 -5.59
N THR A 96 -2.70 28.49 -4.84
CA THR A 96 -2.86 29.41 -3.70
C THR A 96 -2.25 28.79 -2.43
N PRO A 97 -1.28 29.46 -1.77
CA PRO A 97 -0.78 29.01 -0.48
C PRO A 97 -1.83 29.15 0.62
N VAL A 98 -1.99 28.12 1.44
CA VAL A 98 -2.87 28.12 2.61
C VAL A 98 -2.08 27.68 3.82
N THR A 99 -2.27 28.38 4.94
CA THR A 99 -1.56 28.13 6.19
C THR A 99 -2.43 27.43 7.22
N PHE A 100 -1.80 26.61 8.07
CA PHE A 100 -2.44 25.95 9.21
C PHE A 100 -1.44 25.81 10.37
N GLU A 101 -1.96 25.66 11.59
CA GLU A 101 -1.14 25.54 12.80
C GLU A 101 -0.92 24.09 13.19
N ILE A 102 0.33 23.73 13.48
CA ILE A 102 0.71 22.44 14.06
C ILE A 102 1.11 22.62 15.52
N PRO A 103 0.39 21.99 16.47
CA PRO A 103 0.69 22.12 17.89
C PRO A 103 1.96 21.34 18.29
N ALA A 104 2.53 21.70 19.44
CA ALA A 104 3.54 20.87 20.09
C ALA A 104 2.97 19.49 20.45
N GLY A 105 3.84 18.47 20.44
CA GLY A 105 3.43 17.07 20.68
C GLY A 105 2.85 16.37 19.44
N THR A 106 2.90 17.00 18.26
CA THR A 106 2.46 16.37 17.01
C THR A 106 3.40 15.23 16.61
N LEU A 107 2.84 14.03 16.48
CA LEU A 107 3.50 12.88 15.87
C LEU A 107 3.53 13.06 14.35
N GLY A 108 2.45 13.48 13.73
CA GLY A 108 2.42 13.70 12.30
C GLY A 108 1.13 14.36 11.87
N PHE A 109 1.08 14.75 10.60
CA PHE A 109 -0.15 15.21 10.00
C PHE A 109 -0.27 14.71 8.57
N HIS A 110 -1.50 14.66 8.11
CA HIS A 110 -1.90 14.18 6.80
C HIS A 110 -2.77 15.23 6.15
N ILE A 111 -2.48 15.54 4.89
CA ILE A 111 -3.19 16.53 4.11
C ILE A 111 -3.93 15.79 3.02
N THR A 112 -5.23 16.04 2.87
CA THR A 112 -6.00 15.58 1.72
C THR A 112 -6.55 16.76 0.93
N ALA A 113 -6.65 16.57 -0.38
CA ALA A 113 -7.33 17.46 -1.30
C ALA A 113 -8.41 16.67 -2.04
N GLU A 114 -9.65 17.17 -2.03
CA GLU A 114 -10.78 16.58 -2.77
C GLU A 114 -11.20 17.51 -3.92
N SER A 115 -11.27 16.96 -5.14
CA SER A 115 -11.86 17.62 -6.31
C SER A 115 -13.24 17.04 -6.61
N LYS A 116 -14.29 17.87 -6.54
CA LYS A 116 -15.67 17.43 -6.81
C LYS A 116 -15.93 17.08 -8.27
N SER A 117 -15.15 17.62 -9.19
CA SER A 117 -15.32 17.46 -10.64
C SER A 117 -14.34 16.46 -11.26
N GLY A 118 -13.40 15.93 -10.47
CA GLY A 118 -12.24 15.22 -11.00
C GLY A 118 -11.22 16.17 -11.62
N ASP A 119 -9.95 15.83 -11.50
CA ASP A 119 -8.80 16.56 -12.01
C ASP A 119 -7.57 15.64 -12.01
N GLU A 120 -7.13 15.18 -13.19
CA GLU A 120 -5.99 14.27 -13.32
C GLU A 120 -4.65 14.89 -12.87
N ALA A 121 -4.59 16.22 -12.73
CA ALA A 121 -3.40 16.93 -12.24
C ALA A 121 -3.50 17.31 -10.73
N LEU A 122 -4.52 16.80 -10.04
CA LEU A 122 -4.72 17.05 -8.61
C LEU A 122 -3.51 16.53 -7.80
N SER A 123 -2.99 17.36 -6.92
CA SER A 123 -1.90 16.98 -6.02
C SER A 123 -1.85 17.83 -4.77
N VAL A 124 -1.23 17.30 -3.72
CA VAL A 124 -0.67 18.12 -2.64
C VAL A 124 0.74 18.52 -3.07
N LYS A 125 0.82 19.63 -3.81
CA LYS A 125 2.00 20.02 -4.59
C LYS A 125 3.18 20.41 -3.71
N ASP A 126 3.02 21.41 -2.84
CA ASP A 126 4.11 21.88 -1.99
C ASP A 126 3.65 21.87 -0.53
N VAL A 127 4.54 21.44 0.37
CA VAL A 127 4.35 21.56 1.82
C VAL A 127 5.58 22.21 2.41
N ARG A 128 5.39 23.29 3.16
CA ARG A 128 6.45 24.14 3.71
C ARG A 128 6.37 24.17 5.23
N ALA A 129 7.51 23.92 5.87
CA ALA A 129 7.69 23.98 7.31
C ALA A 129 7.68 25.43 7.84
N PRO A 130 7.54 25.63 9.16
CA PRO A 130 7.63 26.96 9.79
C PRO A 130 8.96 27.67 9.54
N SER A 131 10.03 26.91 9.29
CA SER A 131 11.35 27.42 8.88
C SER A 131 11.34 28.11 7.52
N GLY A 132 10.32 27.83 6.69
CA GLY A 132 10.25 28.23 5.29
C GLY A 132 10.82 27.19 4.33
N GLU A 133 11.39 26.08 4.81
CA GLU A 133 11.92 24.99 3.97
C GLU A 133 10.80 24.10 3.42
N LEU A 134 11.02 23.54 2.22
CA LEU A 134 10.06 22.64 1.57
C LEU A 134 10.29 21.21 2.06
N VAL A 135 9.28 20.62 2.69
CA VAL A 135 9.26 19.20 3.03
C VAL A 135 8.70 18.34 1.91
N HIS A 136 7.84 18.91 1.07
CA HIS A 136 7.38 18.35 -0.20
C HIS A 136 7.51 19.44 -1.27
N ARG A 137 7.97 19.08 -2.47
CA ARG A 137 8.06 19.95 -3.65
C ARG A 137 7.51 19.22 -4.85
N ASP A 138 6.61 19.85 -5.60
CA ASP A 138 6.02 19.25 -6.80
C ASP A 138 5.54 17.81 -6.55
N ALA A 139 4.74 17.64 -5.49
CA ALA A 139 4.20 16.37 -4.99
C ALA A 139 5.23 15.29 -4.61
N THR A 140 6.50 15.66 -4.52
CA THR A 140 7.62 14.77 -4.17
C THR A 140 8.13 15.11 -2.75
N PRO A 141 8.24 14.14 -1.83
CA PRO A 141 8.79 14.39 -0.51
C PRO A 141 10.28 14.78 -0.60
N PHE A 142 10.78 15.50 0.39
CA PHE A 142 12.18 15.93 0.45
C PHE A 142 13.14 14.74 0.26
N LYS A 143 14.13 14.89 -0.63
CA LYS A 143 15.05 13.83 -1.12
C LYS A 143 14.40 12.66 -1.87
N GLY A 144 13.08 12.67 -2.06
CA GLY A 144 12.37 11.75 -2.93
C GLY A 144 12.79 11.94 -4.38
N VAL A 145 12.64 10.88 -5.17
CA VAL A 145 12.99 10.84 -6.60
C VAL A 145 11.78 10.66 -7.50
N HIS A 146 10.59 10.55 -6.92
CA HIS A 146 9.31 10.42 -7.60
C HIS A 146 8.20 11.07 -6.77
N ALA A 147 7.15 11.50 -7.46
CA ALA A 147 5.97 12.08 -6.82
C ALA A 147 5.16 10.99 -6.11
N THR A 148 4.66 11.31 -4.93
CA THR A 148 3.85 10.41 -4.09
C THR A 148 2.55 11.07 -3.64
N SER A 149 2.44 12.39 -3.81
CA SER A 149 1.30 13.20 -3.39
C SER A 149 0.41 13.68 -4.54
N GLU A 150 0.41 12.93 -5.64
CA GLU A 150 -0.49 13.12 -6.79
C GLU A 150 -1.70 12.21 -6.66
N THR A 151 -2.78 12.60 -7.31
CA THR A 151 -3.97 11.75 -7.42
C THR A 151 -3.68 10.50 -8.24
N PHE A 152 -4.28 9.38 -7.84
CA PHE A 152 -4.28 8.14 -8.62
C PHE A 152 -5.49 8.07 -9.55
N PHE A 153 -6.62 8.64 -9.13
CA PHE A 153 -7.92 8.46 -9.80
C PHE A 153 -8.64 9.77 -10.16
N GLY A 154 -8.01 10.92 -9.91
CA GLY A 154 -8.47 12.26 -10.28
C GLY A 154 -9.30 12.98 -9.21
N PHE A 155 -9.78 12.33 -8.16
CA PHE A 155 -10.71 12.95 -7.20
C PHE A 155 -10.08 13.30 -5.86
N PHE A 156 -9.06 12.55 -5.44
CA PHE A 156 -8.36 12.78 -4.19
C PHE A 156 -6.85 12.87 -4.43
N ALA A 157 -6.15 13.61 -3.58
CA ALA A 157 -4.70 13.50 -3.46
C ALA A 157 -4.32 13.67 -2.00
N ALA A 158 -3.26 13.01 -1.58
CA ALA A 158 -2.84 13.01 -0.19
C ALA A 158 -1.34 13.20 0.00
N ALA A 159 -0.95 13.81 1.11
CA ALA A 159 0.44 13.88 1.56
C ALA A 159 0.52 13.64 3.07
N GLN A 160 1.65 13.11 3.53
CA GLN A 160 1.90 12.88 4.95
C GLN A 160 3.23 13.48 5.38
N VAL A 161 3.26 14.01 6.60
CA VAL A 161 4.47 14.54 7.23
C VAL A 161 4.65 13.87 8.60
N PRO A 162 5.78 13.18 8.85
CA PRO A 162 6.89 12.96 7.92
C PRO A 162 6.58 11.89 6.86
N GLN A 163 7.10 12.08 5.64
CA GLN A 163 7.32 11.03 4.63
C GLN A 163 8.80 10.88 4.25
N SER A 164 9.66 11.77 4.78
CA SER A 164 11.12 11.77 4.61
C SER A 164 11.81 12.16 5.91
N ASN A 165 13.14 12.10 5.95
CA ASN A 165 13.93 12.51 7.09
C ASN A 165 14.25 14.02 7.14
N HIS A 166 13.33 14.87 6.64
CA HIS A 166 13.51 16.32 6.69
C HIS A 166 13.63 16.80 8.15
N PRO A 167 14.57 17.71 8.49
CA PRO A 167 14.83 18.13 9.88
C PRO A 167 13.62 18.75 10.61
N ASP A 168 12.71 19.41 9.89
CA ASP A 168 11.47 19.96 10.45
C ASP A 168 10.32 18.94 10.60
N ALA A 169 10.49 17.72 10.06
CA ALA A 169 9.50 16.66 10.12
C ALA A 169 9.95 15.49 11.00
N MET A 170 11.27 15.29 11.15
CA MET A 170 11.87 14.15 11.81
C MET A 170 13.11 14.58 12.63
N PRO A 171 13.31 14.06 13.87
CA PRO A 171 12.54 13.02 14.56
C PRO A 171 11.21 13.50 15.15
N THR A 172 10.96 14.80 15.19
CA THR A 172 9.72 15.41 15.69
C THR A 172 9.24 16.44 14.70
N VAL A 173 7.92 16.58 14.52
CA VAL A 173 7.37 17.63 13.67
C VAL A 173 7.53 18.99 14.36
N THR A 174 8.17 19.95 13.69
CA THR A 174 8.34 21.32 14.19
C THR A 174 6.97 21.99 14.37
N PRO A 175 6.62 22.43 15.59
CA PRO A 175 5.36 23.16 15.83
C PRO A 175 5.37 24.56 15.18
N GLY A 176 4.18 25.08 14.88
CA GLY A 176 3.98 26.42 14.33
C GLY A 176 3.20 26.41 13.02
N THR A 177 3.32 27.50 12.26
CA THR A 177 2.58 27.71 11.02
C THR A 177 3.22 26.95 9.85
N TRP A 178 2.51 25.97 9.33
CA TRP A 178 2.85 25.26 8.09
C TRP A 178 2.08 25.87 6.92
N THR A 179 2.58 25.67 5.70
CA THR A 179 1.90 26.11 4.46
C THR A 179 1.76 24.95 3.50
N VAL A 180 0.61 24.82 2.86
CA VAL A 180 0.37 23.90 1.74
C VAL A 180 -0.02 24.66 0.48
N VAL A 181 0.39 24.15 -0.67
CA VAL A 181 -0.10 24.54 -1.99
C VAL A 181 -0.62 23.29 -2.70
N PHE A 182 -1.84 23.36 -3.21
CA PHE A 182 -2.43 22.29 -4.02
C PHE A 182 -2.13 22.49 -5.51
N GLY A 183 -1.94 21.39 -6.23
CA GLY A 183 -1.85 21.34 -7.70
C GLY A 183 -3.21 21.00 -8.32
N GLY A 184 -3.33 21.22 -9.64
CA GLY A 184 -4.56 21.00 -10.40
C GLY A 184 -5.05 22.23 -11.14
N SER A 185 -6.21 22.08 -11.77
CA SER A 185 -6.96 23.05 -12.55
C SER A 185 -8.32 23.42 -11.93
N GLN A 186 -8.85 22.58 -11.03
CA GLN A 186 -10.16 22.77 -10.40
C GLN A 186 -10.05 23.21 -8.94
N PRO A 187 -11.05 23.93 -8.39
CA PRO A 187 -11.10 24.21 -6.95
C PRO A 187 -11.13 22.90 -6.15
N VAL A 188 -10.34 22.83 -5.08
CA VAL A 188 -10.22 21.65 -4.22
C VAL A 188 -10.71 21.95 -2.81
N HIS A 189 -11.26 20.97 -2.10
CA HIS A 189 -11.50 21.06 -0.66
C HIS A 189 -10.31 20.46 0.08
N GLY A 190 -9.65 21.25 0.93
CA GLY A 190 -8.45 20.82 1.65
C GLY A 190 -8.75 20.48 3.11
N LEU A 191 -8.21 19.38 3.60
CA LEU A 191 -8.28 18.99 5.02
C LEU A 191 -6.89 18.65 5.55
N VAL A 192 -6.62 19.00 6.81
CA VAL A 192 -5.43 18.56 7.55
C VAL A 192 -5.85 17.79 8.78
N GLN A 193 -5.36 16.56 8.90
CA GLN A 193 -5.56 15.67 10.02
C GLN A 193 -4.27 15.58 10.83
N ILE A 194 -4.34 15.88 12.12
CA ILE A 194 -3.17 16.02 12.99
C ILE A 194 -3.26 14.97 14.09
N GLN A 195 -2.24 14.11 14.15
CA GLN A 195 -2.05 13.12 15.20
C GLN A 195 -1.02 13.62 16.20
N SER A 196 -1.41 13.69 17.47
CA SER A 196 -0.56 14.22 18.54
C SER A 196 -0.68 13.39 19.81
N THR A 197 0.37 13.43 20.63
CA THR A 197 0.34 12.92 22.01
C THR A 197 0.77 14.05 22.97
N PRO A 198 0.35 14.02 24.24
CA PRO A 198 0.69 15.06 25.21
C PRO A 198 2.21 15.31 25.36
N ASP A 199 3.03 14.27 25.19
CA ASP A 199 4.49 14.33 25.31
C ASP A 199 5.24 14.31 23.97
N GLY A 200 4.52 14.20 22.84
CA GLY A 200 5.11 14.09 21.51
C GLY A 200 5.84 12.79 21.24
N ALA A 201 5.72 11.79 22.12
CA ALA A 201 6.26 10.46 21.91
C ALA A 201 5.17 9.49 21.43
N PHE A 202 5.59 8.49 20.67
CA PHE A 202 4.71 7.43 20.19
C PHE A 202 4.71 6.25 21.16
N HIS A 203 3.53 5.89 21.66
CA HIS A 203 3.33 4.84 22.67
C HIS A 203 2.63 3.60 22.12
N GLY A 204 2.51 3.50 20.79
CA GLY A 204 1.66 2.53 20.11
C GLY A 204 0.28 3.11 19.75
N GLY A 205 -0.60 2.27 19.21
CA GLY A 205 -1.98 2.64 18.95
C GLY A 205 -2.85 1.46 18.53
N ASN A 206 -4.16 1.71 18.47
CA ASN A 206 -5.15 0.73 17.99
C ASN A 206 -5.53 1.00 16.54
N LEU A 207 -5.36 -0.01 15.70
CA LEU A 207 -5.78 0.01 14.29
C LEU A 207 -7.12 -0.69 14.11
N ASP A 208 -8.18 0.09 13.87
CA ASP A 208 -9.47 -0.47 13.46
C ASP A 208 -9.42 -0.87 11.97
N LEU A 209 -10.13 -1.94 11.61
CA LEU A 209 -10.22 -2.46 10.25
C LEU A 209 -11.67 -2.52 9.77
N HIS A 210 -11.88 -2.09 8.53
CA HIS A 210 -13.06 -2.42 7.74
C HIS A 210 -12.65 -3.35 6.61
N VAL A 211 -13.18 -4.57 6.62
CA VAL A 211 -12.86 -5.63 5.66
C VAL A 211 -14.04 -5.81 4.71
N TYR A 212 -13.80 -5.67 3.42
CA TYR A 212 -14.82 -5.74 2.37
C TYR A 212 -14.70 -7.06 1.62
N ILE A 213 -15.80 -7.81 1.59
CA ILE A 213 -15.88 -9.17 1.06
C ILE A 213 -16.86 -9.20 -0.12
N PRO A 214 -16.40 -9.45 -1.35
CA PRO A 214 -17.26 -9.67 -2.49
C PRO A 214 -18.19 -10.87 -2.27
N ARG A 215 -19.47 -10.69 -2.59
CA ARG A 215 -20.41 -11.82 -2.55
C ARG A 215 -19.95 -12.93 -3.49
N GLY A 216 -19.85 -14.14 -2.96
CA GLY A 216 -19.39 -15.30 -3.74
C GLY A 216 -17.88 -15.51 -3.72
N MET A 217 -17.12 -14.64 -3.05
CA MET A 217 -15.69 -14.84 -2.81
C MET A 217 -15.44 -16.20 -2.16
N VAL A 218 -14.44 -16.91 -2.64
CA VAL A 218 -13.99 -18.18 -2.05
C VAL A 218 -12.64 -17.99 -1.36
N ILE A 219 -12.36 -18.72 -0.29
CA ILE A 219 -11.10 -18.60 0.43
C ILE A 219 -10.51 -19.95 0.83
N GLY A 220 -9.18 -20.01 0.81
CA GLY A 220 -8.39 -21.15 1.24
C GLY A 220 -8.47 -22.37 0.30
N PRO A 221 -7.72 -23.45 0.63
CA PRO A 221 -7.55 -24.60 -0.24
C PRO A 221 -8.83 -25.44 -0.43
N SER A 222 -9.83 -25.23 0.41
CA SER A 222 -11.15 -25.89 0.30
C SER A 222 -12.16 -25.06 -0.51
N ALA A 223 -11.74 -23.92 -1.06
CA ALA A 223 -12.59 -22.97 -1.81
C ALA A 223 -13.90 -22.65 -1.07
N GLN A 224 -13.79 -22.31 0.22
CA GLN A 224 -14.96 -22.02 1.04
C GLN A 224 -15.54 -20.67 0.64
N THR A 225 -16.81 -20.63 0.21
CA THR A 225 -17.50 -19.36 0.01
C THR A 225 -17.66 -18.63 1.35
N ILE A 226 -17.29 -17.35 1.38
CA ILE A 226 -17.35 -16.50 2.56
C ILE A 226 -18.25 -15.29 2.27
N ALA A 227 -18.89 -14.80 3.33
CA ALA A 227 -19.68 -13.58 3.35
C ALA A 227 -19.34 -12.81 4.63
N ALA A 228 -19.67 -11.53 4.69
CA ALA A 228 -19.39 -10.68 5.85
C ALA A 228 -19.96 -11.27 7.16
N GLY A 229 -21.23 -11.72 7.12
CA GLY A 229 -21.87 -12.44 8.21
C GLY A 229 -21.27 -13.84 8.41
N GLY A 230 -20.22 -13.93 9.23
CA GLY A 230 -19.50 -15.18 9.51
C GLY A 230 -18.03 -15.17 9.10
N ALA A 231 -17.54 -14.07 8.54
CA ALA A 231 -16.17 -13.96 8.07
C ALA A 231 -15.14 -14.19 9.18
N TRP A 232 -15.36 -13.64 10.37
CA TRP A 232 -14.46 -13.87 11.50
C TRP A 232 -14.45 -15.32 12.01
N SER A 233 -15.58 -16.01 11.94
CA SER A 233 -15.67 -17.42 12.32
C SER A 233 -14.98 -18.35 11.32
N ASN A 234 -14.68 -17.87 10.11
CA ASN A 234 -13.90 -18.59 9.12
C ASN A 234 -12.41 -18.55 9.48
N SER A 235 -11.78 -19.72 9.66
CA SER A 235 -10.38 -19.81 10.08
C SER A 235 -9.38 -19.26 9.06
N GLU A 236 -9.69 -19.30 7.76
CA GLU A 236 -8.80 -18.81 6.71
C GLU A 236 -8.78 -17.28 6.67
N MET A 237 -9.94 -16.64 6.82
CA MET A 237 -10.05 -15.19 6.91
C MET A 237 -9.47 -14.67 8.22
N ARG A 238 -9.87 -15.28 9.35
CA ARG A 238 -9.35 -14.93 10.67
C ARG A 238 -7.83 -15.04 10.73
N GLY A 239 -7.25 -16.11 10.19
CA GLY A 239 -5.80 -16.30 10.16
C GLY A 239 -5.06 -15.18 9.44
N ARG A 240 -5.61 -14.64 8.33
CA ARG A 240 -5.00 -13.54 7.56
C ARG A 240 -5.02 -12.23 8.34
N ILE A 241 -6.15 -11.92 8.97
CA ILE A 241 -6.30 -10.72 9.79
C ILE A 241 -5.42 -10.81 11.05
N GLU A 242 -5.37 -11.97 11.70
CA GLU A 242 -4.47 -12.22 12.85
C GLU A 242 -2.99 -12.07 12.42
N ALA A 243 -2.60 -12.60 11.26
CA ALA A 243 -1.24 -12.46 10.74
C ALA A 243 -0.89 -11.00 10.41
N PHE A 244 -1.82 -10.26 9.79
CA PHE A 244 -1.67 -8.84 9.54
C PHE A 244 -1.45 -8.06 10.84
N PHE A 245 -2.31 -8.24 11.86
CA PHE A 245 -2.15 -7.55 13.14
C PHE A 245 -0.86 -7.94 13.87
N SER A 246 -0.48 -9.22 13.81
CA SER A 246 0.81 -9.66 14.36
C SER A 246 1.98 -8.93 13.69
N ALA A 247 1.93 -8.76 12.36
CA ALA A 247 2.95 -8.03 11.62
C ALA A 247 2.96 -6.54 11.97
N THR A 248 1.80 -5.87 12.02
CA THR A 248 1.75 -4.43 12.35
C THR A 248 2.12 -4.14 13.79
N GLU A 249 1.81 -5.04 14.73
CA GLU A 249 2.24 -4.93 16.12
C GLU A 249 3.76 -5.03 16.23
N ASP A 250 4.35 -6.09 15.63
CA ASP A 250 5.80 -6.32 15.70
C ASP A 250 6.60 -5.23 14.96
N LEU A 251 6.12 -4.76 13.81
CA LEU A 251 6.83 -3.79 12.98
C LEU A 251 6.60 -2.35 13.44
N TYR A 252 5.40 -2.01 13.88
CA TYR A 252 4.98 -0.61 14.05
C TYR A 252 4.34 -0.30 15.40
N GLY A 253 4.15 -1.28 16.29
CA GLY A 253 3.48 -1.04 17.58
C GLY A 253 1.99 -0.73 17.42
N LEU A 254 1.37 -1.19 16.33
CA LEU A 254 -0.05 -1.04 16.07
C LEU A 254 -0.78 -2.31 16.46
N HIS A 255 -1.57 -2.22 17.52
CA HIS A 255 -2.35 -3.33 18.06
C HIS A 255 -3.70 -3.45 17.37
N ASN A 256 -4.34 -4.60 17.58
CA ASN A 256 -5.66 -4.88 17.04
C ASN A 256 -6.72 -3.95 17.64
N GLY A 257 -7.38 -3.18 16.78
CA GLY A 257 -8.60 -2.47 17.08
C GLY A 257 -9.85 -3.30 16.78
N THR A 258 -10.93 -2.59 16.44
CA THR A 258 -12.21 -3.19 16.02
C THR A 258 -12.13 -3.65 14.57
N VAL A 259 -12.61 -4.86 14.28
CA VAL A 259 -12.72 -5.39 12.91
C VAL A 259 -14.20 -5.47 12.51
N GLN A 260 -14.56 -4.81 11.42
CA GLN A 260 -15.91 -4.84 10.85
C GLN A 260 -15.87 -5.43 9.44
N PHE A 261 -16.84 -6.28 9.12
CA PHE A 261 -16.95 -6.93 7.81
C PHE A 261 -18.13 -6.40 7.02
N HIS A 262 -17.93 -6.18 5.73
CA HIS A 262 -18.92 -5.60 4.82
C HIS A 262 -19.04 -6.44 3.55
N ASP A 263 -20.27 -6.77 3.15
CA ASP A 263 -20.50 -7.42 1.86
C ASP A 263 -20.48 -6.38 0.74
N ILE A 264 -19.69 -6.62 -0.31
CA ILE A 264 -19.63 -5.78 -1.52
C ILE A 264 -20.11 -6.57 -2.75
N PRO A 265 -20.45 -5.90 -3.88
CA PRO A 265 -20.91 -6.58 -5.08
C PRO A 265 -20.01 -7.71 -5.56
N ALA A 266 -20.62 -8.77 -6.11
CA ALA A 266 -19.92 -9.96 -6.60
C ALA A 266 -18.96 -9.68 -7.77
N LYS A 267 -19.13 -8.56 -8.49
CA LYS A 267 -18.20 -8.19 -9.59
C LYS A 267 -16.76 -8.03 -9.11
N TYR A 268 -16.56 -7.70 -7.83
CA TYR A 268 -15.22 -7.52 -7.23
C TYR A 268 -14.60 -8.82 -6.73
N THR A 269 -15.16 -10.01 -7.04
CA THR A 269 -14.44 -11.27 -6.78
C THR A 269 -13.16 -11.33 -7.59
N GLU A 270 -13.12 -10.69 -8.74
CA GLU A 270 -11.90 -10.45 -9.51
C GLU A 270 -11.81 -8.94 -9.69
N VAL A 271 -10.67 -8.33 -9.37
CA VAL A 271 -10.52 -6.86 -9.40
C VAL A 271 -9.51 -6.49 -10.48
N SER A 272 -9.97 -5.90 -11.57
CA SER A 272 -9.10 -5.34 -12.59
C SER A 272 -8.57 -3.95 -12.20
N ASP A 273 -7.47 -3.49 -12.81
CA ASP A 273 -6.95 -2.14 -12.58
C ASP A 273 -7.98 -1.05 -12.86
N ALA A 274 -8.83 -1.24 -13.88
CA ALA A 274 -9.89 -0.31 -14.25
C ALA A 274 -10.99 -0.20 -13.19
N GLU A 275 -11.09 -1.17 -12.28
CA GLU A 275 -12.11 -1.22 -11.22
C GLU A 275 -11.58 -0.77 -9.85
N LEU A 276 -10.29 -0.47 -9.72
CA LEU A 276 -9.69 -0.09 -8.42
C LEU A 276 -10.37 1.14 -7.80
N ALA A 277 -10.57 2.20 -8.59
CA ALA A 277 -11.27 3.39 -8.12
C ALA A 277 -12.69 3.07 -7.61
N ASP A 278 -13.38 2.15 -8.28
CA ASP A 278 -14.76 1.76 -7.96
C ASP A 278 -14.82 0.84 -6.72
N VAL A 279 -13.86 -0.07 -6.54
CA VAL A 279 -13.83 -0.96 -5.37
C VAL A 279 -13.52 -0.15 -4.11
N PHE A 280 -12.58 0.80 -4.14
CA PHE A 280 -12.28 1.66 -2.99
C PHE A 280 -13.50 2.49 -2.54
N LYS A 281 -14.32 2.95 -3.49
CA LYS A 281 -15.58 3.66 -3.21
C LYS A 281 -16.62 2.82 -2.48
N GLU A 282 -16.51 1.49 -2.45
CA GLU A 282 -17.39 0.66 -1.62
C GLU A 282 -17.17 0.89 -0.12
N SER A 283 -16.07 1.54 0.28
CA SER A 283 -15.88 1.99 1.67
C SER A 283 -16.93 2.97 2.17
N LYS A 284 -17.76 3.55 1.30
CA LYS A 284 -18.90 4.43 1.66
C LYS A 284 -19.87 3.84 2.70
N VAL A 285 -19.88 2.51 2.88
CA VAL A 285 -20.70 1.85 3.91
C VAL A 285 -20.11 2.01 5.30
N ALA A 286 -18.80 2.24 5.41
CA ALA A 286 -18.16 2.68 6.63
C ALA A 286 -18.47 4.16 6.84
N GLY A 287 -18.97 4.51 8.03
CA GLY A 287 -19.03 5.91 8.45
C GLY A 287 -17.61 6.50 8.60
N PRO A 288 -17.49 7.83 8.73
CA PRO A 288 -16.19 8.48 8.97
C PRO A 288 -15.57 7.96 10.27
N GLY A 289 -14.26 7.72 10.25
CA GLY A 289 -13.52 7.24 11.42
C GLY A 289 -12.07 6.88 11.09
N GLN A 290 -11.26 6.71 12.15
CA GLN A 290 -9.89 6.22 12.05
C GLN A 290 -9.87 4.71 11.88
N ALA A 291 -9.77 4.26 10.63
CA ALA A 291 -9.64 2.85 10.30
C ALA A 291 -8.93 2.63 8.96
N LEU A 292 -8.32 1.46 8.80
CA LEU A 292 -7.85 0.98 7.50
C LEU A 292 -8.96 0.19 6.80
N HIS A 293 -9.17 0.48 5.52
CA HIS A 293 -10.11 -0.19 4.65
C HIS A 293 -9.37 -1.24 3.81
N VAL A 294 -9.82 -2.50 3.86
CA VAL A 294 -9.17 -3.64 3.22
C VAL A 294 -10.15 -4.39 2.32
N PHE A 295 -9.91 -4.38 1.02
CA PHE A 295 -10.76 -5.01 0.02
C PHE A 295 -10.15 -6.33 -0.44
N PHE A 296 -10.87 -7.44 -0.22
CA PHE A 296 -10.42 -8.75 -0.69
C PHE A 296 -11.00 -9.06 -2.08
N GLY A 297 -10.19 -9.68 -2.93
CA GLY A 297 -10.59 -10.33 -4.17
C GLY A 297 -9.92 -11.69 -4.31
N ASN A 298 -10.46 -12.55 -5.16
CA ASN A 298 -9.87 -13.84 -5.51
C ASN A 298 -8.70 -13.73 -6.49
N ALA A 299 -8.67 -12.71 -7.33
CA ALA A 299 -7.62 -12.49 -8.32
C ALA A 299 -7.64 -11.06 -8.85
N ALA A 300 -6.55 -10.66 -9.51
CA ALA A 300 -6.46 -9.50 -10.38
C ALA A 300 -6.17 -10.00 -11.82
N PRO A 301 -7.20 -10.24 -12.65
CA PRO A 301 -7.06 -11.04 -13.88
C PRO A 301 -6.19 -10.37 -14.95
N ASP A 302 -6.17 -9.04 -14.97
CA ASP A 302 -5.47 -8.23 -15.98
C ASP A 302 -4.18 -7.59 -15.42
N SER A 303 -3.78 -7.98 -14.21
CA SER A 303 -2.70 -7.32 -13.46
C SER A 303 -1.83 -8.36 -12.75
N GLU A 304 -0.62 -7.96 -12.36
CA GLU A 304 0.32 -8.86 -11.67
C GLU A 304 0.53 -8.51 -10.20
N TRP A 305 -0.32 -7.64 -9.63
CA TRP A 305 -0.22 -7.26 -8.23
C TRP A 305 -0.90 -8.27 -7.32
N TRP A 306 -0.32 -8.45 -6.14
CA TRP A 306 -0.89 -9.24 -5.05
C TRP A 306 -1.65 -8.35 -4.09
N GLY A 307 -1.12 -7.15 -3.86
CA GLY A 307 -1.77 -6.09 -3.13
C GLY A 307 -1.54 -4.76 -3.84
N ILE A 308 -2.42 -3.80 -3.56
CA ILE A 308 -2.26 -2.44 -4.01
C ILE A 308 -2.87 -1.47 -2.99
N ALA A 309 -2.09 -0.47 -2.59
CA ALA A 309 -2.59 0.70 -1.91
C ALA A 309 -3.16 1.71 -2.90
N SER A 310 -4.22 2.38 -2.48
CA SER A 310 -4.87 3.41 -3.29
C SER A 310 -4.11 4.74 -3.38
N GLY A 311 -2.94 4.84 -2.71
CA GLY A 311 -2.04 6.00 -2.76
C GLY A 311 -0.84 5.85 -1.81
N ILE A 312 0.14 6.75 -1.90
CA ILE A 312 1.33 6.79 -1.03
C ILE A 312 1.54 8.20 -0.43
N PRO A 313 0.79 8.62 0.61
CA PRO A 313 -0.26 7.85 1.30
C PRO A 313 -1.58 7.87 0.52
N GLY A 314 -2.54 7.03 0.92
CA GLY A 314 -3.92 7.16 0.44
C GLY A 314 -4.72 8.18 1.25
N ALA A 315 -5.97 8.46 0.86
CA ALA A 315 -6.82 9.47 1.47
C ALA A 315 -7.39 9.01 2.83
N ALA A 316 -6.67 9.29 3.92
CA ALA A 316 -7.02 8.81 5.24
C ALA A 316 -8.38 9.35 5.75
N ASN A 317 -9.16 8.45 6.36
CA ASN A 317 -10.48 8.73 6.95
C ASN A 317 -11.48 9.39 5.99
N ALA A 318 -11.36 9.10 4.69
CA ALA A 318 -12.29 9.54 3.64
C ALA A 318 -13.06 8.34 3.04
N PRO A 319 -13.83 7.56 3.83
CA PRO A 319 -14.58 6.42 3.31
C PRO A 319 -15.53 6.86 2.19
N GLY A 320 -15.55 6.08 1.12
CA GLY A 320 -16.29 6.36 -0.11
C GLY A 320 -15.50 7.14 -1.15
N SER A 321 -14.26 7.53 -0.88
CA SER A 321 -13.34 8.02 -1.92
C SER A 321 -12.79 6.88 -2.77
N ASP A 322 -12.23 7.21 -3.93
CA ASP A 322 -11.43 6.27 -4.75
C ASP A 322 -10.02 6.06 -4.20
N GLU A 323 -9.63 6.77 -3.13
CA GLU A 323 -8.33 6.61 -2.46
C GLU A 323 -8.47 6.10 -1.02
N ALA A 324 -9.55 5.35 -0.73
CA ALA A 324 -9.90 4.90 0.62
C ALA A 324 -9.55 3.42 0.88
N GLY A 325 -8.26 3.07 0.88
CA GLY A 325 -7.77 1.81 1.48
C GLY A 325 -6.74 1.06 0.65
N ILE A 326 -6.71 -0.25 0.90
CA ILE A 326 -5.85 -1.23 0.23
C ILE A 326 -6.68 -2.37 -0.34
N ALA A 327 -6.31 -2.89 -1.50
CA ALA A 327 -6.92 -4.07 -2.09
C ALA A 327 -5.92 -5.23 -2.12
N ILE A 328 -6.41 -6.46 -1.96
CA ILE A 328 -5.61 -7.67 -2.06
C ILE A 328 -6.28 -8.64 -3.04
N ALA A 329 -5.49 -9.14 -3.99
CA ALA A 329 -5.82 -10.27 -4.82
C ALA A 329 -5.23 -11.52 -4.17
N MET A 330 -6.10 -12.37 -3.60
CA MET A 330 -5.67 -13.59 -2.93
C MET A 330 -4.90 -14.49 -3.90
N ILE A 331 -3.90 -15.16 -3.37
CA ILE A 331 -3.05 -16.07 -4.14
C ILE A 331 -3.36 -17.47 -3.64
N GLU A 332 -3.74 -18.38 -4.54
CA GLU A 332 -4.11 -19.76 -4.18
C GLU A 332 -2.98 -20.47 -3.39
N GLU A 333 -1.72 -20.11 -3.69
CA GLU A 333 -0.52 -20.60 -3.05
C GLU A 333 -0.21 -19.98 -1.68
N ALA A 334 -0.73 -18.79 -1.38
CA ALA A 334 -0.34 -18.05 -0.19
C ALA A 334 -1.07 -18.58 1.05
N ASP A 335 -0.29 -18.79 2.11
CA ASP A 335 -0.87 -19.00 3.42
C ASP A 335 -1.26 -17.66 4.06
N ALA A 336 -2.03 -17.75 5.14
CA ALA A 336 -2.51 -16.58 5.87
C ALA A 336 -1.38 -15.65 6.35
N GLU A 337 -0.20 -16.22 6.67
CA GLU A 337 0.96 -15.45 7.11
C GLU A 337 1.53 -14.60 5.98
N MET A 338 1.72 -15.19 4.79
CA MET A 338 2.17 -14.46 3.61
C MET A 338 1.22 -13.32 3.24
N GLU A 339 -0.08 -13.57 3.17
CA GLU A 339 -1.06 -12.52 2.87
C GLU A 339 -1.14 -11.46 3.98
N GLY A 340 -0.91 -11.85 5.24
CA GLY A 340 -0.75 -10.90 6.35
C GLY A 340 0.41 -9.94 6.13
N PHE A 341 1.55 -10.41 5.60
CA PHE A 341 2.67 -9.54 5.21
C PHE A 341 2.36 -8.70 3.98
N VAL A 342 1.64 -9.22 2.98
CA VAL A 342 1.18 -8.40 1.83
C VAL A 342 0.29 -7.27 2.32
N LEU A 343 -0.69 -7.55 3.19
CA LEU A 343 -1.54 -6.53 3.80
C LEU A 343 -0.73 -5.50 4.59
N ALA A 344 0.30 -5.94 5.34
CA ALA A 344 1.18 -5.03 6.08
C ALA A 344 2.04 -4.16 5.17
N HIS A 345 2.48 -4.69 4.03
CA HIS A 345 3.18 -3.96 2.98
C HIS A 345 2.28 -2.87 2.38
N GLU A 346 1.08 -3.24 1.94
CA GLU A 346 0.13 -2.27 1.36
C GLU A 346 -0.33 -1.24 2.39
N ALA A 347 -0.53 -1.66 3.64
CA ALA A 347 -0.77 -0.71 4.73
C ALA A 347 0.41 0.26 4.88
N GLY A 348 1.66 -0.20 4.76
CA GLY A 348 2.83 0.66 4.72
C GLY A 348 2.72 1.75 3.64
N HIS A 349 2.37 1.39 2.40
CA HIS A 349 2.10 2.36 1.33
C HIS A 349 1.00 3.34 1.67
N TYR A 350 -0.15 2.83 2.12
CA TYR A 350 -1.30 3.64 2.48
C TYR A 350 -0.99 4.63 3.61
N PHE A 351 -0.03 4.29 4.49
CA PHE A 351 0.50 5.13 5.58
C PHE A 351 1.72 5.97 5.15
N GLY A 352 2.03 6.03 3.85
CA GLY A 352 3.03 6.93 3.27
C GLY A 352 4.42 6.34 3.07
N LEU A 353 4.65 5.05 3.32
CA LEU A 353 5.94 4.42 3.02
C LEU A 353 6.09 4.15 1.52
N ASN A 354 7.28 4.41 0.99
CA ASN A 354 7.64 4.03 -0.37
C ASN A 354 8.34 2.68 -0.35
N HIS A 355 8.48 2.07 -1.53
CA HIS A 355 9.43 0.98 -1.66
C HIS A 355 10.84 1.45 -1.32
N THR A 356 11.58 0.65 -0.56
CA THR A 356 12.98 0.97 -0.21
C THR A 356 13.85 1.10 -1.45
N THR A 357 13.60 0.24 -2.44
CA THR A 357 14.20 0.23 -3.76
C THR A 357 13.13 -0.22 -4.76
N GLU A 358 13.06 0.31 -5.97
CA GLU A 358 12.14 -0.18 -7.01
C GLU A 358 12.76 -1.25 -7.93
N PHE A 359 11.93 -2.14 -8.49
CA PHE A 359 12.35 -3.14 -9.48
C PHE A 359 12.96 -2.55 -10.75
N SER A 360 12.48 -1.37 -11.17
CA SER A 360 12.99 -0.67 -12.36
C SER A 360 14.40 -0.11 -12.16
N GLY A 361 14.92 -0.14 -10.92
CA GLY A 361 16.15 0.50 -10.52
C GLY A 361 16.05 2.03 -10.51
N GLY A 362 16.95 2.68 -9.77
CA GLY A 362 17.10 4.14 -9.72
C GLY A 362 16.04 4.90 -8.92
N LEU A 363 14.87 4.32 -8.69
CA LEU A 363 13.86 4.81 -7.76
C LEU A 363 14.04 4.16 -6.38
N ARG A 364 13.85 4.95 -5.34
CA ARG A 364 14.13 4.61 -3.93
C ARG A 364 13.31 5.49 -3.00
N ASP A 365 13.10 5.04 -1.77
CA ASP A 365 12.44 5.86 -0.77
C ASP A 365 13.29 7.07 -0.34
N PRO A 366 12.67 8.12 0.24
CA PRO A 366 13.37 9.32 0.70
C PRO A 366 13.97 9.16 2.11
N LEU A 367 14.13 7.93 2.61
CA LEU A 367 14.63 7.65 3.95
C LEU A 367 16.11 7.28 3.86
N GLU A 368 16.94 7.79 4.76
CA GLU A 368 18.40 7.59 4.65
C GLU A 368 18.92 6.35 5.40
N ASP A 369 18.08 5.75 6.24
CA ASP A 369 18.42 4.56 7.03
C ASP A 369 17.98 3.24 6.36
N THR A 370 17.27 3.33 5.23
CA THR A 370 16.89 2.23 4.37
C THR A 370 18.03 1.94 3.38
N PRO A 371 18.59 0.71 3.39
CA PRO A 371 19.56 0.31 2.38
C PRO A 371 18.94 0.35 0.98
N GLN A 372 19.78 0.57 -0.03
CA GLN A 372 19.37 0.59 -1.44
C GLN A 372 19.97 -0.60 -2.17
N CYS A 373 19.25 -1.11 -3.18
CA CYS A 373 19.72 -2.18 -4.04
C CYS A 373 19.85 -1.73 -5.50
N ASP A 374 21.08 -1.64 -5.99
CA ASP A 374 21.32 -1.34 -7.40
C ASP A 374 21.26 -2.61 -8.26
N GLY A 375 20.77 -2.47 -9.49
CA GLY A 375 20.86 -3.54 -10.50
C GLY A 375 19.96 -4.74 -10.25
N ILE A 376 18.80 -4.52 -9.62
CA ILE A 376 17.75 -5.53 -9.52
C ILE A 376 17.36 -6.01 -10.92
N ASN A 377 17.41 -7.32 -11.13
CA ASN A 377 16.78 -7.97 -12.26
C ASN A 377 15.62 -8.83 -11.72
N PRO A 378 14.35 -8.43 -11.91
CA PRO A 378 13.22 -9.19 -11.40
C PRO A 378 13.15 -10.62 -11.98
N ASN A 379 13.84 -10.88 -13.10
CA ASN A 379 13.95 -12.20 -13.72
C ASN A 379 15.13 -13.05 -13.20
N ASP A 380 16.06 -12.47 -12.42
CA ASP A 380 17.12 -13.22 -11.73
C ASP A 380 16.97 -13.06 -10.22
N PRO A 381 16.34 -14.02 -9.55
CA PRO A 381 16.09 -13.94 -8.11
C PRO A 381 17.34 -13.84 -7.24
N ARG A 382 18.50 -14.25 -7.75
CA ARG A 382 19.77 -14.06 -7.02
C ARG A 382 20.10 -12.58 -6.88
N THR A 383 19.64 -11.73 -7.80
CA THR A 383 19.83 -10.28 -7.68
C THR A 383 18.94 -9.70 -6.58
N LEU A 384 17.71 -10.21 -6.42
CA LEU A 384 16.79 -9.83 -5.35
C LEU A 384 17.30 -10.26 -3.97
N GLU A 385 17.67 -11.54 -3.80
CA GLU A 385 18.10 -12.08 -2.50
C GLU A 385 19.42 -11.47 -1.99
N ASN A 386 20.23 -10.90 -2.89
CA ASN A 386 21.46 -10.21 -2.52
C ASN A 386 21.24 -8.75 -2.13
N CYS A 387 20.02 -8.23 -2.27
CA CYS A 387 19.69 -6.88 -1.87
C CYS A 387 19.79 -6.71 -0.34
N PRO A 388 20.46 -5.66 0.16
CA PRO A 388 20.62 -5.44 1.59
C PRO A 388 19.30 -5.11 2.31
N ASP A 389 18.28 -4.68 1.56
CA ASP A 389 16.93 -4.36 2.00
C ASP A 389 15.90 -5.45 1.67
N PHE A 390 16.30 -6.63 1.16
CA PHE A 390 15.37 -7.72 0.80
C PHE A 390 14.45 -8.15 1.95
N ALA A 391 14.93 -8.03 3.20
CA ALA A 391 14.18 -8.35 4.40
C ALA A 391 13.26 -7.22 4.89
N ASN A 392 13.30 -6.04 4.26
CA ASN A 392 12.43 -4.92 4.60
C ASN A 392 11.01 -5.21 4.10
N ILE A 393 10.00 -4.99 4.94
CA ILE A 393 8.61 -5.20 4.54
C ILE A 393 8.26 -4.41 3.28
N MET A 394 8.83 -3.21 3.10
CA MET A 394 8.61 -2.34 1.94
C MET A 394 9.57 -2.63 0.77
N PHE A 395 10.26 -3.77 0.74
CA PHE A 395 10.90 -4.21 -0.50
C PHE A 395 9.81 -4.63 -1.51
N PRO A 396 9.88 -4.31 -2.82
CA PRO A 396 8.77 -4.52 -3.76
C PRO A 396 8.30 -5.96 -3.97
N ALA A 397 9.16 -6.94 -3.67
CA ALA A 397 8.78 -8.35 -3.67
C ALA A 397 8.05 -8.77 -2.38
N GLY A 398 7.90 -7.84 -1.43
CA GLY A 398 7.52 -8.07 -0.04
C GLY A 398 8.60 -8.82 0.73
N ALA A 399 8.75 -8.53 2.03
CA ALA A 399 9.45 -9.43 2.93
C ALA A 399 8.53 -10.60 3.29
N VAL A 400 8.42 -11.57 2.39
CA VAL A 400 7.61 -12.79 2.62
C VAL A 400 8.38 -13.86 3.38
N THR A 401 9.65 -13.63 3.75
CA THR A 401 10.49 -14.57 4.50
C THR A 401 11.12 -13.90 5.73
N PRO A 402 10.89 -14.43 6.94
CA PRO A 402 11.50 -13.89 8.15
C PRO A 402 13.05 -13.92 8.13
N PRO A 403 13.71 -12.97 8.83
CA PRO A 403 13.10 -11.88 9.59
C PRO A 403 12.51 -10.80 8.67
N VAL A 404 11.30 -10.37 8.98
CA VAL A 404 10.64 -9.21 8.35
C VAL A 404 11.01 -7.97 9.16
N LEU A 405 11.48 -6.91 8.49
CA LEU A 405 12.11 -5.76 9.13
C LEU A 405 11.52 -4.44 8.62
N VAL A 406 11.65 -3.40 9.44
CA VAL A 406 11.41 -1.99 9.07
C VAL A 406 12.49 -1.13 9.70
N SER A 407 12.80 0.02 9.09
CA SER A 407 13.75 0.98 9.62
C SER A 407 13.15 1.88 10.70
N PRO A 408 13.96 2.42 11.62
CA PRO A 408 13.51 3.45 12.56
C PRO A 408 12.82 4.64 11.89
N MET A 409 13.28 5.09 10.72
CA MET A 409 12.63 6.18 10.01
C MET A 409 11.29 5.76 9.38
N GLN A 410 11.17 4.53 8.86
CA GLN A 410 9.89 4.01 8.38
C GLN A 410 8.87 3.94 9.52
N GLN A 411 9.27 3.46 10.69
CA GLN A 411 8.41 3.46 11.88
C GLN A 411 8.00 4.87 12.30
N ARG A 412 8.89 5.85 12.13
CA ARG A 412 8.58 7.23 12.43
C ARG A 412 7.56 7.83 11.46
N VAL A 413 7.60 7.46 10.17
CA VAL A 413 6.55 7.80 9.20
C VAL A 413 5.21 7.20 9.64
N MET A 414 5.21 5.90 9.97
CA MET A 414 4.00 5.21 10.46
C MET A 414 3.42 5.85 11.71
N ALA A 415 4.26 6.23 12.68
CA ALA A 415 3.83 6.87 13.92
C ALA A 415 3.06 8.20 13.73
N GLY A 416 3.26 8.86 12.58
CA GLY A 416 2.59 10.11 12.22
C GLY A 416 1.26 9.94 11.49
N SER A 417 0.88 8.72 11.12
CA SER A 417 -0.32 8.46 10.31
C SER A 417 -1.60 8.63 11.13
N PRO A 418 -2.63 9.31 10.59
CA PRO A 418 -3.93 9.52 11.26
C PRO A 418 -4.89 8.33 11.09
N ILE A 419 -4.46 7.21 10.51
CA ILE A 419 -5.33 6.07 10.16
C ILE A 419 -5.71 5.24 11.40
N TYR A 420 -4.93 5.34 12.48
CA TYR A 420 -5.13 4.59 13.72
C TYR A 420 -5.23 5.53 14.93
N LYS A 421 -5.67 5.00 16.06
CA LYS A 421 -5.85 5.78 17.30
C LYS A 421 -4.61 5.67 18.17
N ALA A 422 -3.81 6.73 18.26
CA ALA A 422 -2.57 6.72 19.04
C ALA A 422 -2.83 6.74 20.55
N PHE A 423 -2.05 5.97 21.30
CA PHE A 423 -2.10 6.01 22.77
C PHE A 423 -1.43 7.28 23.28
N THR A 424 -2.09 7.93 24.24
CA THR A 424 -1.62 9.19 24.86
C THR A 424 -0.55 8.99 25.91
N THR A 425 -0.43 7.77 26.44
CA THR A 425 0.51 7.41 27.50
C THR A 425 0.90 5.94 27.34
N GLY A 426 2.09 5.59 27.81
CA GLY A 426 2.55 4.20 27.81
C GLY A 426 4.07 4.13 27.84
N PRO A 427 4.65 2.93 27.72
CA PRO A 427 6.04 2.82 27.31
C PRO A 427 6.17 3.35 25.88
N VAL A 428 7.17 4.20 25.65
CA VAL A 428 7.52 4.64 24.30
C VAL A 428 7.82 3.40 23.47
N PHE A 429 7.10 3.22 22.37
CA PHE A 429 7.33 2.09 21.47
C PHE A 429 8.76 2.21 20.96
N SER A 430 9.59 1.27 21.41
CA SER A 430 10.97 1.15 21.00
C SER A 430 11.07 -0.06 20.09
N PRO A 431 11.48 0.12 18.84
CA PRO A 431 11.53 -1.00 17.93
C PRO A 431 12.52 -2.05 18.39
N LYS A 432 12.24 -3.31 18.08
CA LYS A 432 13.28 -4.33 18.06
C LYS A 432 14.33 -3.82 17.06
N ALA A 433 15.53 -3.48 17.55
CA ALA A 433 16.58 -2.93 16.71
C ALA A 433 16.72 -3.77 15.45
N MET A 434 16.70 -3.13 14.26
CA MET A 434 16.95 -3.83 13.01
C MET A 434 18.32 -4.51 13.15
N TRP A 435 18.29 -5.81 13.40
CA TRP A 435 19.50 -6.60 13.39
C TRP A 435 19.98 -6.54 11.96
N ARG A 436 21.03 -5.75 11.70
CA ARG A 436 21.75 -5.79 10.43
C ARG A 436 22.30 -7.20 10.31
N PRO A 437 21.71 -8.07 9.47
CA PRO A 437 22.36 -9.33 9.18
C PRO A 437 23.74 -8.95 8.61
N LYS A 438 24.81 -9.61 9.06
CA LYS A 438 26.04 -9.53 8.25
C LYS A 438 25.66 -10.05 6.88
N ALA A 439 26.08 -9.41 5.79
CA ALA A 439 25.85 -9.93 4.44
C ALA A 439 26.19 -11.44 4.42
N GLY A 440 25.19 -12.29 4.12
CA GLY A 440 25.30 -13.75 4.21
C GLY A 440 24.89 -14.41 5.55
N SER A 441 24.19 -13.72 6.45
CA SER A 441 23.72 -14.28 7.73
C SER A 441 22.24 -14.64 7.79
N LEU A 442 21.53 -14.66 6.65
CA LEU A 442 20.28 -15.42 6.55
C LEU A 442 20.64 -16.90 6.69
N ASP A 443 20.31 -17.48 7.84
CA ASP A 443 20.49 -18.91 8.09
C ASP A 443 19.37 -19.68 7.40
N TYR A 444 19.47 -19.80 6.07
CA TYR A 444 18.59 -20.64 5.25
C TYR A 444 18.49 -22.07 5.79
N GLY A 445 19.53 -22.52 6.48
CA GLY A 445 19.56 -23.76 7.19
C GLY A 445 18.43 -23.89 8.19
N ARG A 446 18.10 -22.84 8.94
CA ARG A 446 16.94 -22.85 9.84
C ARG A 446 15.60 -22.96 9.10
N LEU A 447 15.51 -22.37 7.90
CA LEU A 447 14.31 -22.40 7.07
C LEU A 447 14.08 -23.77 6.41
N PHE A 448 15.16 -24.42 5.97
CA PHE A 448 15.15 -25.70 5.26
C PHE A 448 15.51 -26.92 6.13
N GLY A 449 15.83 -26.70 7.41
CA GLY A 449 16.14 -27.75 8.38
C GLY A 449 17.56 -28.35 8.25
N HIS A 450 18.54 -27.57 7.81
CA HIS A 450 19.96 -27.95 7.77
C HIS A 450 20.86 -26.86 8.39
N ALA A 451 22.18 -27.04 8.45
CA ALA A 451 23.09 -26.09 9.12
C ALA A 451 23.77 -25.08 8.15
N GLY A 452 23.14 -24.76 7.01
CA GLY A 452 23.78 -24.04 5.91
C GLY A 452 23.24 -22.62 5.70
N VAL A 453 24.12 -21.63 5.58
CA VAL A 453 23.75 -20.23 5.32
C VAL A 453 23.51 -19.89 3.84
N LYS A 454 23.53 -20.89 2.96
CA LYS A 454 23.23 -20.73 1.53
C LYS A 454 22.20 -21.78 1.12
N PRO A 455 21.12 -21.37 0.42
CA PRO A 455 20.18 -22.32 -0.12
C PRO A 455 20.87 -23.10 -1.24
N THR A 456 20.65 -24.41 -1.27
CA THR A 456 20.99 -25.26 -2.42
C THR A 456 20.21 -24.81 -3.67
N PRO A 457 20.60 -25.18 -4.89
CA PRO A 457 19.85 -24.84 -6.10
C PRO A 457 18.36 -25.26 -6.03
N THR A 458 18.06 -26.37 -5.35
CA THR A 458 16.68 -26.83 -5.15
C THR A 458 15.93 -26.01 -4.11
N GLU A 459 16.60 -25.62 -3.03
CA GLU A 459 16.02 -24.72 -2.03
C GLU A 459 15.79 -23.32 -2.60
N GLN A 460 16.69 -22.85 -3.47
CA GLN A 460 16.45 -21.67 -4.29
C GLN A 460 15.16 -21.85 -5.09
N LEU A 461 14.99 -22.94 -5.86
CA LEU A 461 13.74 -23.20 -6.59
C LEU A 461 12.48 -23.15 -5.71
N VAL A 462 12.57 -23.59 -4.45
CA VAL A 462 11.49 -23.46 -3.47
C VAL A 462 11.24 -21.99 -3.08
N LEU A 463 12.29 -21.22 -2.80
CA LEU A 463 12.19 -19.78 -2.53
C LEU A 463 11.61 -19.02 -3.74
N LEU A 464 12.05 -19.39 -4.95
CA LEU A 464 11.58 -18.77 -6.21
C LEU A 464 10.11 -19.04 -6.45
N ALA A 465 9.66 -20.26 -6.12
CA ALA A 465 8.27 -20.64 -6.26
C ALA A 465 7.36 -19.96 -5.24
N SER A 466 7.86 -19.51 -4.09
CA SER A 466 7.09 -18.69 -3.15
C SER A 466 6.75 -17.30 -3.68
N CYS A 467 7.47 -16.81 -4.69
CA CYS A 467 7.22 -15.51 -5.32
C CYS A 467 6.62 -15.65 -6.73
N ARG A 468 6.10 -16.84 -7.08
CA ARG A 468 5.79 -17.19 -8.47
C ARG A 468 4.31 -17.26 -8.73
N HIS A 469 3.84 -16.44 -9.66
CA HIS A 469 2.45 -16.45 -10.14
C HIS A 469 2.16 -17.70 -11.03
N PRO A 470 0.92 -18.23 -11.05
CA PRO A 470 0.52 -19.38 -11.88
C PRO A 470 0.76 -19.22 -13.39
N SER A 471 0.85 -17.99 -13.90
CA SER A 471 1.16 -17.69 -15.31
C SER A 471 2.62 -17.97 -15.70
N HIS A 472 3.52 -18.16 -14.75
CA HIS A 472 4.93 -18.42 -15.07
C HIS A 472 5.10 -19.85 -15.61
N PRO A 473 5.89 -20.06 -16.68
CA PRO A 473 6.15 -21.38 -17.23
C PRO A 473 6.72 -22.31 -16.16
N LYS A 474 6.06 -23.42 -15.83
CA LYS A 474 6.53 -24.35 -14.77
C LYS A 474 8.02 -24.68 -14.97
N PRO A 475 8.82 -24.73 -13.88
CA PRO A 475 10.25 -24.92 -14.03
C PRO A 475 10.45 -26.35 -14.55
N VAL A 476 11.27 -26.52 -15.59
CA VAL A 476 11.65 -27.86 -16.05
C VAL A 476 12.62 -28.43 -15.02
N LEU A 477 12.11 -29.27 -14.12
CA LEU A 477 12.90 -29.85 -13.04
C LEU A 477 13.74 -31.01 -13.56
N ARG A 478 15.05 -31.00 -13.26
CA ARG A 478 15.88 -32.20 -13.47
C ARG A 478 15.46 -33.27 -12.46
N ALA A 479 15.72 -34.54 -12.77
CA ALA A 479 15.40 -35.65 -11.86
C ALA A 479 16.01 -35.48 -10.46
N GLN A 480 17.21 -34.89 -10.38
CA GLN A 480 17.89 -34.57 -9.12
C GLN A 480 17.15 -33.48 -8.33
N ASP A 481 16.69 -32.41 -8.99
CA ASP A 481 15.93 -31.34 -8.35
C ASP A 481 14.59 -31.90 -7.82
N ARG A 482 13.91 -32.76 -8.58
CA ARG A 482 12.66 -33.41 -8.15
C ARG A 482 12.85 -34.32 -6.93
N ALA A 483 13.90 -35.13 -6.90
CA ALA A 483 14.20 -35.99 -5.75
C ALA A 483 14.47 -35.16 -4.48
N GLU A 484 15.17 -34.04 -4.64
CA GLU A 484 15.48 -33.14 -3.53
C GLU A 484 14.25 -32.37 -3.04
N LEU A 485 13.34 -31.98 -3.94
CA LEU A 485 12.04 -31.41 -3.57
C LEU A 485 11.18 -32.40 -2.77
N VAL A 486 11.16 -33.69 -3.14
CA VAL A 486 10.47 -34.74 -2.35
C VAL A 486 11.13 -34.93 -0.98
N ARG A 487 12.46 -34.80 -0.89
CA ARG A 487 13.18 -34.85 0.39
C ARG A 487 12.79 -33.66 1.27
N LEU A 488 12.86 -32.44 0.73
CA LEU A 488 12.48 -31.21 1.40
C LEU A 488 11.01 -31.23 1.85
N SER A 489 10.11 -31.76 1.02
CA SER A 489 8.68 -31.86 1.35
C SER A 489 8.38 -32.72 2.57
N ARG A 490 9.33 -33.57 2.98
CA ARG A 490 9.25 -34.48 4.13
C ARG A 490 10.22 -34.10 5.24
N ALA A 491 10.99 -33.02 5.08
CA ALA A 491 12.02 -32.64 6.04
C ALA A 491 11.38 -32.12 7.34
N PRO A 492 11.55 -32.81 8.48
CA PRO A 492 10.91 -32.40 9.74
C PRO A 492 11.46 -31.07 10.27
N GLY A 493 12.70 -30.72 9.92
CA GLY A 493 13.31 -29.43 10.27
C GLY A 493 12.97 -28.28 9.34
N ALA A 494 12.39 -28.54 8.16
CA ALA A 494 11.94 -27.46 7.27
C ALA A 494 10.64 -26.84 7.79
N SER A 495 10.36 -25.58 7.46
CA SER A 495 9.06 -24.99 7.80
C SER A 495 7.92 -25.71 7.06
N ARG A 496 6.69 -25.62 7.59
CA ARG A 496 5.51 -26.20 6.92
C ARG A 496 5.35 -25.66 5.50
N ARG A 497 5.58 -24.37 5.31
CA ARG A 497 5.54 -23.68 4.01
C ARG A 497 6.56 -24.23 3.02
N ILE A 498 7.83 -24.37 3.43
CA ILE A 498 8.88 -25.00 2.60
C ILE A 498 8.46 -26.41 2.20
N ARG A 499 7.92 -27.20 3.13
CA ARG A 499 7.45 -28.55 2.82
C ARG A 499 6.33 -28.56 1.77
N THR A 500 5.35 -27.67 1.91
CA THR A 500 4.21 -27.54 0.99
C THR A 500 4.66 -27.14 -0.41
N ILE A 501 5.48 -26.10 -0.54
CA ILE A 501 5.99 -25.63 -1.83
C ILE A 501 6.83 -26.72 -2.50
N ALA A 502 7.71 -27.38 -1.72
CA ALA A 502 8.53 -28.46 -2.23
C ALA A 502 7.70 -29.66 -2.73
N ALA A 503 6.63 -30.04 -2.01
CA ALA A 503 5.71 -31.10 -2.45
C ALA A 503 5.05 -30.77 -3.80
N ARG A 504 4.61 -29.52 -3.95
CA ARG A 504 3.92 -29.05 -5.16
C ARG A 504 4.85 -28.98 -6.37
N LEU A 505 6.05 -28.44 -6.19
CA LEU A 505 7.05 -28.43 -7.26
C LEU A 505 7.42 -29.87 -7.66
N ALA A 506 7.62 -30.77 -6.69
CA ALA A 506 7.90 -32.17 -6.97
C ALA A 506 6.78 -32.90 -7.73
N ALA A 507 5.52 -32.47 -7.58
CA ALA A 507 4.36 -33.01 -8.27
C ALA A 507 4.11 -32.39 -9.66
N SER A 508 4.78 -31.28 -9.99
CA SER A 508 4.62 -30.63 -11.29
C SER A 508 5.20 -31.51 -12.41
N PRO A 509 4.53 -31.66 -13.56
CA PRO A 509 4.95 -32.57 -14.63
C PRO A 509 6.36 -32.28 -15.15
#